data_AF-A0A7W6ENU7-F1
#
_entry.id   AF-A0A7W6ENU7-F1
#
_cell.length_a   1.000
_cell.length_b   1.000
_cell.length_c   1.000
_cell.angle_alpha   90.00
_cell.angle_beta   90.00
_cell.angle_gamma   90.00
#
_symmetry.space_group_name_H-M   'P 1'
#
loop_
_entity.id
_entity.type
_entity.pdbx_description
1 polymer ?
#
loop_
_entity_poly.entity_id
_entity_poly.type
_entity_poly.pdbx_seq_one_letter_code
_entity_poly.pdbx_strand_id
1 'polypeptide(L)'
;MNNQLDNIKAKLEQLRKLDTNLEIFGSEKHRYTLNPTVPLDTIIQFETKHKITLPNEYVAFLTTLGNGGVGPFYGLEPFENAIFGDLDYKRKDSLLNPSKPFLHKDAWNMEFEPTVSEEENQEEYDRQYEEFTDLYFDSEQTNGVIAICNYGCGISLNLVVNGQEYGNIWTDDRGNDGGIYPTIQLGEKAKINFLDWYELWLDRSISEMKMKLDTSKNTSNRTEKPWWKIW
;
A
#
# COMPACT_ATOMS: atom_id res chain seq x y z
N MET A 1 -18.34 -7.09 -9.06
CA MET A 1 -16.96 -7.47 -9.45
C MET A 1 -16.65 -7.09 -10.90
N ASN A 2 -17.20 -7.74 -11.94
CA ASN A 2 -16.86 -7.38 -13.35
C ASN A 2 -17.07 -5.90 -13.68
N ASN A 3 -18.23 -5.33 -13.32
CA ASN A 3 -18.49 -3.90 -13.52
C ASN A 3 -17.49 -2.97 -12.79
N GLN A 4 -16.94 -3.40 -11.65
CA GLN A 4 -15.97 -2.60 -10.88
C GLN A 4 -14.59 -2.64 -11.54
N LEU A 5 -14.15 -3.80 -12.04
CA LEU A 5 -12.91 -3.93 -12.80
C LEU A 5 -12.95 -3.12 -14.09
N ASP A 6 -14.10 -3.12 -14.79
CA ASP A 6 -14.30 -2.28 -15.98
C ASP A 6 -14.23 -0.79 -15.62
N ASN A 7 -14.79 -0.39 -14.47
CA ASN A 7 -14.71 0.97 -13.98
C ASN A 7 -13.27 1.38 -13.63
N ILE A 8 -12.53 0.50 -12.93
CA ILE A 8 -11.11 0.68 -12.62
C ILE A 8 -10.30 0.88 -13.92
N LYS A 9 -10.52 0.04 -14.93
CA LYS A 9 -9.87 0.15 -16.23
C LYS A 9 -10.18 1.49 -16.91
N ALA A 10 -11.44 1.92 -16.90
CA ALA A 10 -11.86 3.19 -17.48
C ALA A 10 -11.23 4.39 -16.74
N LYS A 11 -11.20 4.34 -15.40
CA LYS A 11 -10.57 5.36 -14.54
C LYS A 11 -9.06 5.43 -14.75
N LEU A 12 -8.37 4.31 -14.90
CA LEU A 12 -6.94 4.27 -15.25
C LEU A 12 -6.67 4.97 -16.59
N GLU A 13 -7.46 4.66 -17.61
CA GLU A 13 -7.36 5.31 -18.92
C GLU A 13 -7.65 6.81 -18.86
N GLN A 14 -8.60 7.22 -18.02
CA GLN A 14 -8.87 8.63 -17.76
C GLN A 14 -7.69 9.29 -17.07
N LEU A 15 -7.16 8.70 -16.00
CA LEU A 15 -6.06 9.26 -15.22
C LEU A 15 -4.80 9.42 -16.09
N ARG A 16 -4.47 8.41 -16.91
CA ARG A 16 -3.36 8.47 -17.87
C ARG A 16 -3.46 9.64 -18.86
N LYS A 17 -4.69 10.03 -19.24
CA LYS A 17 -4.93 11.19 -20.13
C LYS A 17 -4.88 12.53 -19.39
N LEU A 18 -5.24 12.54 -18.11
CA LEU A 18 -5.23 13.75 -17.28
C LEU A 18 -3.83 14.09 -16.79
N ASP A 19 -3.07 13.08 -16.36
CA ASP A 19 -1.74 13.24 -15.77
C ASP A 19 -0.61 12.90 -16.74
N THR A 20 -0.52 13.66 -17.83
CA THR A 20 0.53 13.45 -18.85
C THR A 20 1.93 13.80 -18.34
N ASN A 21 2.02 14.59 -17.27
CA ASN A 21 3.28 15.05 -16.69
C ASN A 21 3.72 14.20 -15.49
N LEU A 22 2.94 13.18 -15.11
CA LEU A 22 3.24 12.28 -13.98
C LEU A 22 3.37 13.06 -12.65
N GLU A 23 2.38 13.92 -12.37
CA GLU A 23 2.31 14.78 -11.19
C GLU A 23 1.64 14.11 -9.99
N ILE A 24 0.92 13.00 -10.18
CA ILE A 24 0.42 12.19 -9.06
C ILE A 24 1.59 11.47 -8.41
N PHE A 25 1.62 11.47 -7.08
CA PHE A 25 2.70 10.85 -6.32
C PHE A 25 2.94 9.38 -6.73
N GLY A 26 4.18 9.07 -7.10
CA GLY A 26 4.65 7.75 -7.52
C GLY A 26 4.34 7.37 -8.97
N SER A 27 3.59 8.20 -9.70
CA SER A 27 3.26 7.97 -11.10
C SER A 27 4.48 8.01 -12.03
N GLU A 28 5.57 8.68 -11.62
CA GLU A 28 6.84 8.66 -12.34
C GLU A 28 7.48 7.26 -12.40
N LYS A 29 7.19 6.41 -11.40
CA LYS A 29 7.67 5.04 -11.33
C LYS A 29 6.84 4.08 -12.17
N HIS A 30 5.54 4.02 -11.94
CA HIS A 30 4.68 3.02 -12.58
C HIS A 30 4.11 3.49 -13.94
N ARG A 31 4.14 4.81 -14.24
CA ARG A 31 3.74 5.41 -15.53
C ARG A 31 2.39 4.93 -16.05
N TYR A 32 1.44 4.76 -15.15
CA TYR A 32 0.11 4.20 -15.42
C TYR A 32 0.08 2.89 -16.22
N THR A 33 1.12 2.06 -16.10
CA THR A 33 1.25 0.80 -16.84
C THR A 33 0.94 -0.40 -15.95
N LEU A 34 -0.01 -1.22 -16.37
CA LEU A 34 -0.27 -2.53 -15.76
C LEU A 34 0.75 -3.55 -16.26
N ASN A 35 1.18 -4.44 -15.36
CA ASN A 35 1.92 -5.64 -15.75
C ASN A 35 0.98 -6.66 -16.40
N PRO A 36 1.50 -7.65 -17.15
CA PRO A 36 0.71 -8.76 -17.68
C PRO A 36 -0.11 -9.47 -16.59
N THR A 37 -1.25 -10.04 -16.94
CA THR A 37 -2.10 -10.77 -15.99
C THR A 37 -1.43 -12.05 -15.48
N VAL A 38 -1.81 -12.47 -14.28
CA VAL A 38 -1.37 -13.73 -13.68
C VAL A 38 -2.31 -14.87 -14.14
N PRO A 39 -1.78 -16.00 -14.66
CA PRO A 39 -2.59 -17.17 -14.94
C PRO A 39 -3.25 -17.72 -13.66
N LEU A 40 -4.50 -18.17 -13.77
CA LEU A 40 -5.24 -18.71 -12.62
C LEU A 40 -4.52 -19.90 -11.97
N ASP A 41 -3.86 -20.75 -12.76
CA ASP A 41 -3.09 -21.89 -12.25
C ASP A 41 -1.95 -21.47 -11.32
N THR A 42 -1.32 -20.31 -11.57
CA THR A 42 -0.29 -19.74 -10.69
C THR A 42 -0.88 -19.34 -9.34
N ILE A 43 -2.09 -18.76 -9.36
CA ILE A 43 -2.82 -18.38 -8.13
C ILE A 43 -3.15 -19.64 -7.32
N ILE A 44 -3.71 -20.68 -7.97
CA ILE A 44 -4.07 -21.95 -7.32
C ILE A 44 -2.83 -22.62 -6.71
N GLN A 45 -1.70 -22.60 -7.41
CA GLN A 45 -0.43 -23.13 -6.89
C GLN A 45 0.05 -22.36 -5.65
N PHE A 46 -0.07 -21.03 -5.67
CA PHE A 46 0.28 -20.19 -4.52
C PHE A 46 -0.62 -20.50 -3.31
N GLU A 47 -1.93 -20.51 -3.50
CA GLU A 47 -2.92 -20.85 -2.48
C GLU A 47 -2.68 -22.24 -1.88
N THR A 48 -2.40 -23.23 -2.73
CA THR A 48 -2.08 -24.60 -2.30
C THR A 48 -0.79 -24.66 -1.49
N LYS A 49 0.28 -24.02 -1.98
CA LYS A 49 1.58 -23.98 -1.31
C LYS A 49 1.48 -23.34 0.08
N HIS A 50 0.74 -22.24 0.17
CA HIS A 50 0.62 -21.45 1.39
C HIS A 50 -0.62 -21.82 2.22
N LYS A 51 -1.42 -22.80 1.80
CA LYS A 51 -2.62 -23.27 2.52
C LYS A 51 -3.58 -22.13 2.88
N ILE A 52 -3.81 -21.23 1.94
CA ILE A 52 -4.72 -20.08 2.08
C ILE A 52 -5.69 -20.06 0.91
N THR A 53 -6.68 -19.16 0.99
CA THR A 53 -7.51 -18.77 -0.15
C THR A 53 -7.42 -17.25 -0.25
N LEU A 54 -6.99 -16.72 -1.38
CA LEU A 54 -6.88 -15.28 -1.60
C LEU A 54 -8.27 -14.64 -1.77
N PRO A 55 -8.46 -13.38 -1.34
CA PRO A 55 -9.71 -12.66 -1.57
C PRO A 55 -10.09 -12.66 -3.06
N ASN A 56 -11.33 -13.08 -3.37
CA ASN A 56 -11.80 -13.26 -4.74
C ASN A 56 -11.57 -12.03 -5.63
N GLU A 57 -11.74 -10.84 -5.06
CA GLU A 57 -11.57 -9.56 -5.73
C GLU A 57 -10.11 -9.26 -6.14
N TYR A 58 -9.15 -9.68 -5.33
CA TYR A 58 -7.72 -9.57 -5.63
C TYR A 58 -7.32 -10.58 -6.72
N VAL A 59 -7.82 -11.82 -6.64
CA VAL A 59 -7.65 -12.83 -7.70
C VAL A 59 -8.25 -12.33 -9.02
N ALA A 60 -9.45 -11.74 -8.98
CA ALA A 60 -10.09 -11.13 -10.14
C ALA A 60 -9.22 -10.05 -10.75
N PHE A 61 -8.66 -9.14 -9.95
CA PHE A 61 -7.75 -8.10 -10.44
C PHE A 61 -6.51 -8.70 -11.14
N LEU A 62 -5.81 -9.63 -10.48
CA LEU A 62 -4.58 -10.23 -11.02
C LEU A 62 -4.81 -10.96 -12.35
N THR A 63 -5.93 -11.66 -12.46
CA THR A 63 -6.25 -12.51 -13.63
C THR A 63 -6.88 -11.73 -14.79
N THR A 64 -7.44 -10.54 -14.55
CA THR A 64 -8.18 -9.77 -15.58
C THR A 64 -7.56 -8.42 -15.94
N LEU A 65 -6.96 -7.71 -14.98
CA LEU A 65 -6.36 -6.39 -15.20
C LEU A 65 -4.85 -6.48 -15.30
N GLY A 66 -4.17 -7.00 -14.28
CA GLY A 66 -2.71 -7.10 -14.33
C GLY A 66 -2.04 -7.52 -13.03
N ASN A 67 -0.80 -7.99 -13.15
CA ASN A 67 0.05 -8.41 -12.05
C ASN A 67 0.76 -7.23 -11.37
N GLY A 68 -0.02 -6.30 -10.82
CA GLY A 68 0.49 -5.06 -10.26
C GLY A 68 0.99 -4.06 -11.31
N GLY A 69 2.00 -3.25 -10.95
CA GLY A 69 2.43 -2.09 -11.73
C GLY A 69 1.69 -0.83 -11.27
N VAL A 70 0.85 -0.23 -12.12
CA VAL A 70 0.07 0.95 -11.75
C VAL A 70 -0.81 0.71 -10.52
N GLY A 71 -0.75 1.65 -9.59
CA GLY A 71 -1.54 1.64 -8.38
C GLY A 71 -1.14 2.78 -7.44
N PRO A 72 -1.63 2.74 -6.20
CA PRO A 72 -1.30 3.75 -5.20
C PRO A 72 0.20 3.87 -4.95
N PHE A 73 0.65 5.09 -4.63
CA PHE A 73 2.04 5.37 -4.25
C PHE A 73 3.02 4.89 -5.33
N TYR A 74 4.05 4.13 -4.97
CA TYR A 74 5.00 3.60 -5.96
C TYR A 74 4.45 2.48 -6.86
N GLY A 75 3.18 2.12 -6.69
CA GLY A 75 2.50 1.11 -7.47
C GLY A 75 2.24 -0.16 -6.67
N LEU A 76 1.56 -1.10 -7.34
CA LEU A 76 1.33 -2.43 -6.82
C LEU A 76 2.54 -3.33 -7.10
N GLU A 77 2.93 -4.11 -6.10
CA GLU A 77 3.96 -5.12 -6.25
C GLU A 77 3.49 -6.25 -7.18
N PRO A 78 4.39 -6.79 -8.02
CA PRO A 78 4.16 -8.06 -8.69
C PRO A 78 3.86 -9.17 -7.67
N PHE A 79 2.92 -10.05 -8.00
CA PHE A 79 2.45 -11.14 -7.16
C PHE A 79 3.56 -12.11 -6.74
N GLU A 80 4.62 -12.24 -7.54
CA GLU A 80 5.81 -13.04 -7.21
C GLU A 80 6.53 -12.50 -5.96
N ASN A 81 6.31 -11.23 -5.62
CA ASN A 81 6.91 -10.57 -4.48
C ASN A 81 6.01 -10.58 -3.24
N ALA A 82 4.82 -11.16 -3.31
CA ALA A 82 3.77 -11.04 -2.28
C ALA A 82 4.19 -11.51 -0.88
N ILE A 83 5.22 -12.34 -0.77
CA ILE A 83 5.69 -12.91 0.51
C ILE A 83 6.96 -12.26 1.06
N PHE A 84 7.54 -11.26 0.39
CA PHE A 84 8.68 -10.55 0.97
C PHE A 84 8.20 -9.58 2.03
N GLY A 85 8.81 -9.62 3.22
CA GLY A 85 8.51 -8.67 4.29
C GLY A 85 9.08 -7.27 4.06
N ASP A 86 10.11 -7.18 3.21
CA ASP A 86 10.74 -5.93 2.79
C ASP A 86 10.67 -5.82 1.26
N LEU A 87 9.98 -4.79 0.78
CA LEU A 87 9.76 -4.56 -0.65
C LEU A 87 10.91 -3.79 -1.32
N ASP A 88 11.70 -3.05 -0.54
CA ASP A 88 12.89 -2.34 -1.01
C ASP A 88 14.09 -3.31 -1.13
N TYR A 89 14.26 -4.17 -0.12
CA TYR A 89 15.33 -5.17 -0.05
C TYR A 89 14.75 -6.57 0.14
N LYS A 90 14.40 -7.20 -0.99
CA LYS A 90 13.78 -8.53 -1.04
C LYS A 90 14.76 -9.63 -0.61
N ARG A 91 14.77 -9.93 0.69
CA ARG A 91 15.63 -10.95 1.30
C ARG A 91 14.90 -12.27 1.48
N LYS A 92 15.57 -13.39 1.20
CA LYS A 92 14.97 -14.75 1.27
C LYS A 92 14.80 -15.28 2.69
N ASP A 93 15.50 -14.69 3.65
CA ASP A 93 15.43 -15.00 5.08
C ASP A 93 14.41 -14.13 5.83
N SER A 94 13.79 -13.15 5.16
CA SER A 94 12.73 -12.29 5.72
C SER A 94 11.46 -12.39 4.87
N LEU A 95 10.68 -13.45 5.13
CA LEU A 95 9.45 -13.76 4.41
C LEU A 95 8.23 -13.66 5.34
N LEU A 96 7.14 -13.12 4.81
CA LEU A 96 5.82 -13.14 5.41
C LEU A 96 5.26 -14.57 5.44
N ASN A 97 4.46 -14.85 6.45
CA ASN A 97 3.81 -16.14 6.61
C ASN A 97 2.28 -16.02 6.51
N PRO A 98 1.71 -16.12 5.29
CA PRO A 98 0.27 -16.00 5.09
C PRO A 98 -0.53 -17.20 5.66
N SER A 99 0.12 -18.31 5.98
CA SER A 99 -0.54 -19.54 6.44
C SER A 99 -1.02 -19.48 7.89
N LYS A 100 -0.45 -18.60 8.71
CA LYS A 100 -0.90 -18.35 10.08
C LYS A 100 -1.91 -17.20 10.11
N PRO A 101 -2.83 -17.15 11.07
CA PRO A 101 -3.81 -16.06 11.15
C PRO A 101 -3.14 -14.74 11.54
N PHE A 102 -3.59 -13.65 10.92
CA PHE A 102 -3.28 -12.29 11.33
C PHE A 102 -3.84 -11.99 12.73
N LEU A 103 -3.02 -11.39 13.58
CA LEU A 103 -3.29 -11.24 15.01
C LEU A 103 -4.18 -10.02 15.32
N HIS A 104 -3.98 -8.93 14.58
CA HIS A 104 -4.56 -7.64 14.93
C HIS A 104 -6.01 -7.49 14.46
N LYS A 105 -6.83 -6.83 15.28
CA LYS A 105 -8.23 -6.47 14.98
C LYS A 105 -8.43 -4.96 14.99
N ASP A 106 -7.61 -4.25 15.73
CA ASP A 106 -7.54 -2.80 15.81
C ASP A 106 -6.08 -2.37 15.64
N ALA A 107 -5.83 -1.07 15.51
CA ALA A 107 -4.48 -0.53 15.44
C ALA A 107 -3.66 -1.00 16.65
N TRP A 108 -2.44 -1.43 16.40
CA TRP A 108 -1.53 -1.98 17.40
C TRP A 108 -0.19 -1.26 17.31
N ASN A 109 0.35 -0.86 18.45
CA ASN A 109 1.71 -0.36 18.58
C ASN A 109 2.23 -0.72 19.98
N MET A 110 3.55 -0.85 20.13
CA MET A 110 4.19 -1.03 21.44
C MET A 110 5.01 0.22 21.76
N GLU A 111 4.93 0.66 23.01
CA GLU A 111 5.81 1.71 23.53
C GLU A 111 6.96 1.06 24.29
N PHE A 112 8.17 1.57 24.06
CA PHE A 112 9.35 1.15 24.81
C PHE A 112 9.40 1.90 26.15
N GLU A 113 9.18 1.18 27.25
CA GLU A 113 9.20 1.71 28.61
C GLU A 113 10.34 1.07 29.43
N PRO A 114 11.57 1.63 29.36
CA PRO A 114 12.71 1.06 30.07
C PRO A 114 12.64 1.31 31.58
N THR A 115 13.16 0.37 32.38
CA THR A 115 13.20 0.51 33.85
C THR A 115 14.37 1.35 34.35
N VAL A 116 15.34 1.62 33.50
CA VAL A 116 16.51 2.47 33.75
C VAL A 116 16.70 3.38 32.55
N SER A 117 17.22 4.58 32.77
CA SER A 117 17.66 5.43 31.66
C SER A 117 19.01 4.97 31.09
N GLU A 118 19.29 5.39 29.86
CA GLU A 118 20.57 5.18 29.18
C GLU A 118 21.76 5.71 30.02
N GLU A 119 21.61 6.88 30.66
CA GLU A 119 22.64 7.50 31.51
C GLU A 119 22.87 6.74 32.83
N GLU A 120 21.82 6.14 33.40
CA GLU A 120 21.92 5.41 34.67
C GLU A 120 22.60 4.05 34.50
N ASN A 121 22.26 3.33 33.43
CA ASN A 121 22.86 2.04 33.11
C ASN A 121 22.66 1.67 31.62
N GLN A 122 23.63 2.06 30.79
CA GLN A 122 23.63 1.76 29.35
C GLN A 122 23.46 0.27 29.04
N GLU A 123 24.21 -0.61 29.70
CA GLU A 123 24.20 -2.05 29.37
C GLU A 123 22.81 -2.67 29.59
N GLU A 124 22.13 -2.25 30.65
CA GLU A 124 20.78 -2.73 30.96
C GLU A 124 19.72 -2.08 30.05
N TYR A 125 19.87 -0.79 29.72
CA TYR A 125 19.01 -0.10 28.76
C TYR A 125 19.08 -0.78 27.37
N ASP A 126 20.29 -1.03 26.87
CA ASP A 126 20.53 -1.68 25.59
C ASP A 126 19.91 -3.09 25.57
N ARG A 127 20.08 -3.88 26.65
CA ARG A 127 19.45 -5.20 26.80
C ARG A 127 17.93 -5.13 26.71
N GLN A 128 17.30 -4.17 27.40
CA GLN A 128 15.84 -3.98 27.36
C GLN A 128 15.37 -3.52 25.97
N TYR A 129 16.15 -2.67 25.32
CA TYR A 129 15.86 -2.20 23.97
C TYR A 129 15.96 -3.33 22.92
N GLU A 130 16.95 -4.21 23.02
CA GLU A 130 17.04 -5.41 22.19
C GLU A 130 15.84 -6.35 22.41
N GLU A 131 15.48 -6.64 23.66
CA GLU A 131 14.30 -7.46 23.99
C GLU A 131 12.99 -6.85 23.45
N PHE A 132 12.84 -5.53 23.58
CA PHE A 132 11.71 -4.81 23.00
C PHE A 132 11.70 -4.92 21.47
N THR A 133 12.85 -4.71 20.83
CA THR A 133 13.00 -4.75 19.37
C THR A 133 12.65 -6.14 18.83
N ASP A 134 13.11 -7.20 19.47
CA ASP A 134 12.80 -8.59 19.10
C ASP A 134 11.29 -8.87 19.14
N LEU A 135 10.60 -8.37 20.17
CA LEU A 135 9.14 -8.52 20.32
C LEU A 135 8.35 -7.66 19.32
N TYR A 136 8.80 -6.43 19.10
CA TYR A 136 8.13 -5.45 18.24
C TYR A 136 8.25 -5.84 16.76
N PHE A 137 9.41 -6.33 16.34
CA PHE A 137 9.68 -6.80 14.99
C PHE A 137 9.48 -8.32 14.81
N ASP A 138 8.87 -9.00 15.78
CA ASP A 138 8.54 -10.42 15.63
C ASP A 138 7.73 -10.62 14.34
N SER A 139 8.14 -11.62 13.55
CA SER A 139 7.45 -12.06 12.35
C SER A 139 5.99 -12.45 12.60
N GLU A 140 5.63 -12.82 13.83
CA GLU A 140 4.27 -13.19 14.17
C GLU A 140 3.29 -12.01 14.06
N GLN A 141 3.76 -10.76 14.23
CA GLN A 141 2.95 -9.56 14.07
C GLN A 141 2.43 -9.39 12.63
N THR A 142 3.13 -9.96 11.64
CA THR A 142 2.77 -9.90 10.21
C THR A 142 2.39 -11.27 9.63
N ASN A 143 1.99 -12.21 10.48
CA ASN A 143 1.33 -13.43 10.01
C ASN A 143 0.05 -13.10 9.23
N GLY A 144 -0.33 -13.96 8.29
CA GLY A 144 -1.64 -13.89 7.64
C GLY A 144 -1.82 -12.76 6.64
N VAL A 145 -0.75 -12.03 6.31
CA VAL A 145 -0.76 -11.00 5.28
C VAL A 145 0.13 -11.36 4.09
N ILE A 146 -0.12 -10.68 2.97
CA ILE A 146 0.81 -10.57 1.83
C ILE A 146 1.08 -9.09 1.55
N ALA A 147 2.30 -8.78 1.12
CA ALA A 147 2.69 -7.43 0.74
C ALA A 147 2.19 -7.11 -0.68
N ILE A 148 1.48 -5.98 -0.84
CA ILE A 148 0.87 -5.60 -2.12
C ILE A 148 1.33 -4.23 -2.63
N CYS A 149 1.83 -3.36 -1.77
CA CYS A 149 2.22 -2.01 -2.16
C CYS A 149 3.30 -1.44 -1.24
N ASN A 150 4.28 -0.79 -1.84
CA ASN A 150 5.32 -0.05 -1.15
C ASN A 150 4.93 1.43 -1.11
N TYR A 151 4.70 1.96 0.11
CA TYR A 151 4.40 3.37 0.32
C TYR A 151 5.67 4.24 0.34
N GLY A 152 6.82 3.65 0.67
CA GLY A 152 8.09 4.32 0.93
C GLY A 152 8.43 4.38 2.42
N CYS A 153 9.64 4.81 2.75
CA CYS A 153 10.12 4.94 4.14
C CYS A 153 9.99 3.65 4.97
N GLY A 154 10.16 2.48 4.35
CA GLY A 154 9.99 1.19 5.00
C GLY A 154 8.53 0.81 5.31
N ILE A 155 7.55 1.59 4.84
CA ILE A 155 6.13 1.33 5.05
C ILE A 155 5.59 0.42 3.95
N SER A 156 4.97 -0.69 4.36
CA SER A 156 4.29 -1.61 3.45
C SER A 156 2.77 -1.60 3.69
N LEU A 157 2.02 -1.67 2.59
CA LEU A 157 0.58 -1.93 2.63
C LEU A 157 0.35 -3.38 2.23
N ASN A 158 -0.40 -4.07 3.07
CA ASN A 158 -0.51 -5.50 3.11
C ASN A 158 -1.99 -5.90 3.03
N LEU A 159 -2.28 -6.96 2.27
CA LEU A 159 -3.61 -7.56 2.21
C LEU A 159 -3.68 -8.71 3.23
N VAL A 160 -4.67 -8.68 4.11
CA VAL A 160 -4.93 -9.79 5.03
C VAL A 160 -5.59 -10.95 4.26
N VAL A 161 -4.93 -12.10 4.26
CA VAL A 161 -5.35 -13.32 3.54
C VAL A 161 -5.66 -14.48 4.48
N ASN A 162 -5.46 -14.31 5.79
CA ASN A 162 -5.81 -15.27 6.81
C ASN A 162 -6.00 -14.58 8.17
N GLY A 163 -7.09 -14.86 8.87
CA GLY A 163 -7.44 -14.23 10.15
C GLY A 163 -8.77 -13.49 10.10
N GLN A 164 -9.10 -12.79 11.19
CA GLN A 164 -10.41 -12.13 11.34
C GLN A 164 -10.60 -10.94 10.39
N GLU A 165 -9.51 -10.30 9.99
CA GLU A 165 -9.48 -9.14 9.11
C GLU A 165 -9.36 -9.50 7.62
N TYR A 166 -9.63 -10.76 7.26
CA TYR A 166 -9.55 -11.27 5.90
C TYR A 166 -10.18 -10.34 4.87
N GLY A 167 -9.41 -10.01 3.82
CA GLY A 167 -9.81 -9.13 2.74
C GLY A 167 -9.51 -7.65 2.97
N ASN A 168 -9.18 -7.23 4.20
CA ASN A 168 -8.88 -5.83 4.49
C ASN A 168 -7.40 -5.48 4.24
N ILE A 169 -7.16 -4.21 3.90
CA ILE A 169 -5.82 -3.65 3.74
C ILE A 169 -5.31 -3.04 5.05
N TRP A 170 -4.09 -3.40 5.42
CA TRP A 170 -3.40 -2.96 6.63
C TRP A 170 -2.01 -2.43 6.31
N THR A 171 -1.57 -1.44 7.07
CA THR A 171 -0.24 -0.85 6.98
C THR A 171 0.66 -1.46 8.05
N ASP A 172 1.87 -1.87 7.66
CA ASP A 172 2.99 -2.04 8.58
C ASP A 172 3.89 -0.81 8.49
N ASP A 173 3.90 -0.03 9.57
CA ASP A 173 4.65 1.21 9.76
C ASP A 173 5.61 1.08 10.96
N ARG A 174 5.95 -0.17 11.34
CA ARG A 174 6.82 -0.40 12.49
C ARG A 174 8.21 0.18 12.31
N GLY A 175 8.69 0.29 11.06
CA GLY A 175 9.97 0.94 10.74
C GLY A 175 10.03 2.43 11.09
N ASN A 176 8.89 3.07 11.37
CA ASN A 176 8.80 4.47 11.83
C ASN A 176 8.08 4.59 13.17
N ASP A 177 8.08 3.54 14.00
CA ASP A 177 7.40 3.50 15.30
C ASP A 177 5.88 3.75 15.24
N GLY A 178 5.27 3.54 14.07
CA GLY A 178 3.83 3.75 13.82
C GLY A 178 2.96 2.52 14.10
N GLY A 179 3.58 1.35 14.33
CA GLY A 179 2.90 0.09 14.56
C GLY A 179 2.23 -0.49 13.31
N ILE A 180 1.15 -1.26 13.53
CA ILE A 180 0.36 -1.94 12.50
C ILE A 180 -1.09 -1.52 12.62
N TYR A 181 -1.67 -0.98 11.54
CA TYR A 181 -3.01 -0.38 11.57
C TYR A 181 -3.77 -0.53 10.24
N PRO A 182 -5.12 -0.46 10.24
CA PRO A 182 -5.88 -0.42 8.98
C PRO A 182 -5.44 0.77 8.12
N THR A 183 -5.31 0.60 6.81
CA THR A 183 -4.84 1.68 5.90
C THR A 183 -5.59 3.00 6.12
N ILE A 184 -4.84 4.12 6.14
CA ILE A 184 -5.37 5.49 6.29
C ILE A 184 -4.74 6.47 5.29
N GLN A 185 -3.76 6.02 4.49
CA GLN A 185 -2.93 6.84 3.62
C GLN A 185 -3.74 7.52 2.52
N LEU A 186 -4.87 6.92 2.14
CA LEU A 186 -5.85 7.49 1.21
C LEU A 186 -7.07 7.98 1.99
N GLY A 187 -6.91 8.45 3.23
CA GLY A 187 -7.97 8.99 4.09
C GLY A 187 -9.22 8.12 4.17
N GLU A 188 -9.02 6.81 4.24
CA GLU A 188 -10.03 5.80 4.51
C GLU A 188 -10.69 6.08 5.86
N LYS A 189 -12.00 5.86 5.95
CA LYS A 189 -12.78 6.10 7.18
C LYS A 189 -13.09 4.81 7.95
N ALA A 190 -12.80 3.68 7.34
CA ALA A 190 -13.05 2.35 7.84
C ALA A 190 -12.11 1.38 7.11
N LYS A 191 -12.01 0.17 7.65
CA LYS A 191 -11.36 -0.97 6.99
C LYS A 191 -11.93 -1.14 5.58
N ILE A 192 -11.05 -1.39 4.63
CA ILE A 192 -11.36 -1.36 3.20
C ILE A 192 -10.78 -2.59 2.53
N ASN A 193 -11.51 -3.10 1.54
CA ASN A 193 -11.10 -4.23 0.73
C ASN A 193 -10.19 -3.78 -0.42
N PHE A 194 -9.61 -4.71 -1.17
CA PHE A 194 -8.59 -4.39 -2.19
C PHE A 194 -9.14 -3.54 -3.34
N LEU A 195 -10.30 -3.89 -3.90
CA LEU A 195 -10.82 -3.17 -5.07
C LEU A 195 -11.33 -1.77 -4.68
N ASP A 196 -11.98 -1.65 -3.53
CA ASP A 196 -12.46 -0.36 -3.03
C ASP A 196 -11.28 0.56 -2.68
N TRP A 197 -10.19 0.01 -2.13
CA TRP A 197 -8.95 0.75 -1.87
C TRP A 197 -8.28 1.23 -3.15
N TYR A 198 -8.15 0.36 -4.16
CA TYR A 198 -7.58 0.72 -5.45
C TYR A 198 -8.42 1.78 -6.18
N GLU A 199 -9.75 1.63 -6.12
CA GLU A 199 -10.68 2.55 -6.74
C GLU A 199 -10.72 3.92 -6.03
N LEU A 200 -10.58 3.94 -4.71
CA LEU A 200 -10.44 5.17 -3.93
C LEU A 200 -9.20 5.97 -4.35
N TRP A 201 -8.07 5.31 -4.57
CA TRP A 201 -6.87 5.96 -5.11
C TRP A 201 -7.12 6.60 -6.48
N LEU A 202 -7.79 5.88 -7.38
CA LEU A 202 -8.14 6.40 -8.70
C LEU A 202 -9.04 7.63 -8.60
N ASP A 203 -10.07 7.58 -7.77
CA ASP A 203 -11.01 8.70 -7.60
C ASP A 203 -10.34 9.94 -7.03
N ARG A 204 -9.44 9.75 -6.07
CA ARG A 204 -8.64 10.84 -5.49
C ARG A 204 -7.67 11.43 -6.50
N SER A 205 -6.93 10.58 -7.21
CA SER A 205 -5.96 11.01 -8.21
C SER A 205 -6.63 11.78 -9.35
N ILE A 206 -7.76 11.29 -9.86
CA ILE A 206 -8.53 11.99 -10.89
C ILE A 206 -9.05 13.33 -10.38
N SER A 207 -9.55 13.39 -9.14
CA SER A 207 -10.04 14.62 -8.54
C SER A 207 -8.94 15.65 -8.35
N GLU A 208 -7.77 15.22 -7.87
CA GLU A 208 -6.58 16.05 -7.72
C GLU A 208 -6.13 16.66 -9.07
N MET A 209 -6.04 15.84 -10.12
CA MET A 209 -5.66 16.33 -11.45
C MET A 209 -6.67 17.34 -12.00
N LYS A 210 -7.97 17.11 -11.81
CA LYS A 210 -9.00 18.08 -12.21
C LYS A 210 -8.83 19.41 -11.48
N MET A 211 -8.59 19.38 -10.17
CA MET A 211 -8.35 20.59 -9.37
C MET A 211 -7.09 21.35 -9.82
N LYS A 212 -6.00 20.63 -10.12
CA LYS A 212 -4.75 21.22 -10.65
C LYS A 212 -4.98 21.88 -12.01
N LEU A 213 -5.69 21.22 -12.93
CA LEU A 213 -6.03 21.76 -14.26
C LEU A 213 -6.96 22.98 -14.20
N ASP A 214 -7.89 23.03 -13.26
CA ASP A 214 -8.77 24.20 -13.09
C ASP A 214 -8.01 25.38 -12.47
N THR A 215 -7.08 25.11 -11.55
CA THR A 215 -6.22 26.12 -10.94
C THR A 215 -5.24 26.73 -11.97
N SER A 216 -4.66 25.91 -12.85
CA SER A 216 -3.76 26.39 -13.90
C SER A 216 -4.48 27.27 -14.92
N LYS A 217 -5.69 26.89 -15.36
CA LYS A 217 -6.56 27.72 -16.23
C LYS A 217 -6.95 29.05 -15.59
N ASN A 218 -7.28 29.04 -14.30
CA ASN A 218 -7.62 30.28 -13.58
C ASN A 218 -6.40 31.20 -13.41
N THR A 219 -5.20 30.63 -13.28
CA THR A 219 -3.95 31.39 -13.18
C THR A 219 -3.56 31.99 -14.54
N SER A 220 -3.66 31.23 -15.63
CA SER A 220 -3.41 31.74 -16.99
C SER A 220 -4.39 32.85 -17.39
N ASN A 221 -5.67 32.72 -17.03
CA ASN A 221 -6.69 33.76 -17.31
C ASN A 221 -6.49 35.05 -16.49
N ARG A 222 -5.79 35.00 -15.36
CA ARG A 222 -5.45 36.20 -14.56
C ARG A 222 -4.24 36.96 -15.09
N THR A 223 -3.36 36.30 -15.86
CA THR A 223 -2.15 36.91 -16.43
C THR A 223 -2.35 37.62 -17.78
N GLU A 224 -3.57 37.62 -18.35
CA GLU A 224 -3.85 38.23 -19.66
C GLU A 224 -4.16 39.74 -19.64
N LYS A 225 -3.95 40.44 -18.52
CA LYS A 225 -3.92 41.91 -18.54
C LYS A 225 -2.48 42.38 -18.49
N PRO A 226 -1.93 42.88 -19.61
CA PRO A 226 -0.62 43.48 -19.59
C PRO A 226 -0.58 44.67 -18.62
N TRP A 227 0.52 44.83 -17.91
CA TRP A 227 0.72 45.89 -16.90
C TRP A 227 0.56 47.31 -17.47
N TRP A 228 0.58 47.49 -18.79
CA TRP A 228 0.36 48.76 -19.48
C TRP A 228 -1.11 49.09 -19.82
N LYS A 229 -2.09 48.24 -19.44
CA LYS A 229 -3.53 48.51 -19.62
C LYS A 229 -4.24 49.01 -18.36
N ILE A 230 -3.49 49.41 -17.33
CA ILE A 230 -4.03 50.03 -16.12
C ILE A 230 -3.51 51.46 -16.02
N TRP A 231 -3.90 52.34 -16.95
CA TRP A 231 -4.01 53.81 -16.81
C TRP A 231 -4.92 54.32 -17.94
#